data_AF-A0A832R675-F1
#
_entry.id   AF-A0A832R675-F1
#
_cell.length_a   1.000
_cell.length_b   1.000
_cell.length_c   1.000
_cell.angle_alpha   90.00
_cell.angle_beta   90.00
_cell.angle_gamma   90.00
#
_symmetry.space_group_name_H-M   'P 1'
#
loop_
_entity.id
_entity.type
_entity.pdbx_description
1 polymer ?
#
loop_
_entity_poly.entity_id
_entity_poly.type
_entity_poly.pdbx_seq_one_letter_code
_entity_poly.pdbx_strand_id
1 'polypeptide(L)'
;SAALRYNDRQGSLFNLVYRYTRRDSLIYQFAPGNPLADDIRANIDQVDLSLATPLAANWRLLARYNHDLTHHQELEIFAGLEYSSCCWRASLVARRWVDRDDTFIVGREKLDHRTGLFFQIQFKGLAGTGTRVTNILSEGIYGYQPPEF
;
A
#
# COMPACT_ATOMS: atom_id res chain seq x y z
N SER A 1 8.91 13.78 -6.72
CA SER A 1 8.67 12.35 -6.92
C SER A 1 8.80 12.01 -8.39
N ALA A 2 9.14 10.77 -8.71
CA ALA A 2 9.11 10.20 -10.05
C ALA A 2 8.13 9.02 -10.06
N ALA A 3 7.42 8.80 -11.16
CA ALA A 3 6.47 7.71 -11.27
C ALA A 3 6.45 7.13 -12.68
N LEU A 4 6.45 5.80 -12.76
CA LEU A 4 6.18 5.02 -13.95
C LEU A 4 4.88 4.26 -13.72
N ARG A 5 3.94 4.36 -14.66
CA ARG A 5 2.64 3.69 -14.59
C ARG A 5 2.35 3.03 -15.93
N TYR A 6 1.97 1.77 -15.88
CA TYR A 6 1.60 0.96 -17.04
C TYR A 6 0.18 0.44 -16.83
N ASN A 7 -0.63 0.56 -17.88
CA ASN A 7 -1.97 0.01 -17.96
C ASN A 7 -2.20 -0.49 -19.38
N ASP A 8 -2.73 -1.70 -19.54
CA ASP A 8 -3.06 -2.28 -20.83
C ASP A 8 -4.55 -2.59 -21.00
N ARG A 9 -4.92 -3.04 -22.21
CA ARG A 9 -6.30 -3.41 -22.53
C ARG A 9 -6.77 -4.69 -21.85
N GLN A 10 -5.86 -5.52 -21.34
CA GLN A 10 -6.18 -6.75 -20.61
C GLN A 10 -6.43 -6.46 -19.12
N GLY A 11 -6.26 -5.20 -18.68
CA GLY A 11 -6.45 -4.78 -17.30
C GLY A 11 -5.23 -5.02 -16.42
N SER A 12 -4.05 -5.22 -17.01
CA SER A 12 -2.79 -5.31 -16.27
C SER A 12 -2.34 -3.91 -15.85
N LEU A 13 -2.13 -3.72 -14.55
CA LEU A 13 -1.64 -2.50 -13.94
C LEU A 13 -0.29 -2.76 -13.29
N PHE A 14 0.68 -1.92 -13.61
CA PHE A 14 1.97 -1.89 -12.92
C PHE A 14 2.33 -0.45 -12.61
N ASN A 15 2.68 -0.17 -11.35
CA ASN A 15 3.13 1.15 -10.93
C ASN A 15 4.46 1.02 -10.18
N LEU A 16 5.37 1.92 -10.47
CA LEU A 16 6.60 2.17 -9.73
C LEU A 16 6.66 3.66 -9.41
N VAL A 17 6.69 4.01 -8.14
CA VAL A 17 6.76 5.39 -7.67
C VAL A 17 7.97 5.52 -6.75
N TYR A 18 8.77 6.54 -7.03
CA TYR A 18 9.88 6.96 -6.17
C TYR A 18 9.57 8.34 -5.61
N ARG A 19 9.64 8.49 -4.29
CA ARG A 19 9.35 9.75 -3.60
C ARG A 19 10.53 10.15 -2.74
N TYR A 20 11.15 11.27 -3.11
CA TYR A 20 12.11 11.97 -2.28
C TYR A 20 11.55 13.34 -1.85
N THR A 21 11.53 13.61 -0.55
CA THR A 21 11.15 14.90 0.03
C THR A 21 12.16 15.27 1.12
N ARG A 22 12.82 16.42 0.96
CA ARG A 22 13.67 16.97 2.03
C ARG A 22 12.80 17.54 3.15
N ARG A 23 13.17 17.25 4.40
CA ARG A 23 12.54 17.83 5.58
C ARG A 23 13.56 18.64 6.34
N ASP A 24 13.30 19.93 6.48
CA ASP A 24 14.05 20.80 7.37
C ASP A 24 13.15 21.11 8.58
N SER A 25 13.62 20.77 9.78
CA SER A 25 12.89 21.00 11.03
C SER A 25 13.63 22.02 11.89
N LEU A 26 12.95 23.12 12.24
CA LEU A 26 13.48 24.13 13.15
C LEU A 26 13.72 23.56 14.56
N ILE A 27 13.02 22.48 14.95
CA ILE A 27 13.14 21.83 16.27
C ILE A 27 14.55 21.24 16.46
N TYR A 28 15.22 20.83 15.38
CA TYR A 28 16.60 20.32 15.45
C TYR A 28 17.58 21.33 16.05
N GLN A 29 17.34 22.63 15.83
CA GLN A 29 18.20 23.68 16.40
C GLN A 29 18.08 23.79 17.92
N PHE A 30 16.97 23.31 18.50
CA PHE A 30 16.68 23.41 19.92
C PHE A 30 16.88 22.09 20.68
N ALA A 31 17.08 20.97 19.98
CA ALA A 31 17.30 19.64 20.58
C ALA A 31 18.27 18.76 19.76
N PRO A 32 19.53 19.20 19.51
CA PRO A 32 20.51 18.40 18.77
C PRO A 32 20.87 17.12 19.54
N GLY A 33 20.92 15.98 18.84
CA GLY A 33 21.20 14.66 19.42
C GLY A 33 20.00 13.99 20.11
N ASN A 34 18.80 14.58 20.00
CA ASN A 34 17.57 13.92 20.41
C ASN A 34 17.07 13.02 19.25
N PRO A 35 16.84 11.71 19.48
CA PRO A 35 16.36 10.79 18.44
C PRO A 35 15.05 11.24 17.76
N LEU A 36 14.16 11.93 18.50
CA LEU A 36 12.94 12.52 17.94
C LEU A 36 13.26 13.66 16.97
N ALA A 37 14.24 14.51 17.29
CA ALA A 37 14.64 15.62 16.42
C ALA A 37 15.33 15.11 15.14
N ASP A 38 16.10 14.03 15.23
CA ASP A 38 16.75 13.37 14.10
C ASP A 38 15.72 12.70 13.17
N ASP A 39 14.72 12.00 13.71
CA ASP A 39 13.64 11.38 12.93
C ASP A 39 12.74 12.40 12.21
N ILE A 40 12.45 13.54 12.84
CA ILE A 40 11.64 14.60 12.22
C ILE A 40 12.40 15.31 11.09
N ARG A 41 13.74 15.38 11.19
CA ARG A 41 14.63 15.92 10.14
C ARG A 41 14.89 14.92 9.03
N ALA A 42 14.66 13.62 9.26
CA ALA A 42 14.93 12.60 8.27
C ALA A 42 14.18 12.90 6.97
N ASN A 43 14.92 12.86 5.85
CA ASN A 43 14.32 12.99 4.52
C ASN A 43 13.32 11.85 4.32
N ILE A 44 12.24 12.10 3.59
CA ILE A 44 11.41 11.00 3.10
C ILE A 44 12.06 10.49 1.83
N ASP A 45 12.52 9.25 1.83
CA ASP A 45 13.00 8.54 0.65
C ASP A 45 12.26 7.21 0.55
N GLN A 46 11.38 7.05 -0.42
CA GLN A 46 10.45 5.93 -0.49
C GLN A 46 10.34 5.36 -1.90
N VAL A 47 10.23 4.04 -1.98
CA VAL A 47 9.88 3.31 -3.21
C VAL A 47 8.59 2.55 -3.00
N ASP A 48 7.69 2.66 -3.96
CA ASP A 48 6.37 2.04 -3.96
C ASP A 48 6.13 1.34 -5.29
N LEU A 49 6.00 0.02 -5.22
CA LEU A 49 5.70 -0.88 -6.32
C LEU A 49 4.30 -1.43 -6.13
N SER A 50 3.46 -1.41 -7.16
CA SER A 50 2.17 -2.10 -7.15
C SER A 50 1.86 -2.79 -8.47
N LEU A 51 1.17 -3.92 -8.39
CA LEU A 51 0.82 -4.79 -9.50
C LEU A 51 -0.61 -5.30 -9.33
N ALA A 52 -1.42 -5.20 -10.38
CA ALA A 52 -2.66 -5.95 -10.52
C ALA A 52 -2.73 -6.52 -11.93
N THR A 53 -2.61 -7.83 -12.11
CA THR A 53 -2.52 -8.43 -13.46
C THR A 53 -3.36 -9.69 -13.59
N PRO A 54 -4.06 -9.91 -14.72
CA PRO A 54 -4.69 -11.19 -14.99
C PRO A 54 -3.61 -12.28 -15.06
N LEU A 55 -3.79 -13.35 -14.29
CA LEU A 55 -2.94 -14.54 -14.30
C LEU A 55 -3.54 -15.65 -15.17
N ALA A 56 -4.88 -15.74 -15.19
CA ALA A 56 -5.67 -16.64 -16.02
C ALA A 56 -7.06 -16.03 -16.27
N ALA A 57 -7.90 -16.68 -17.08
CA ALA A 57 -9.20 -16.14 -17.52
C ALA A 57 -10.09 -15.57 -16.39
N ASN A 58 -10.01 -16.15 -15.19
CA ASN A 58 -10.82 -15.74 -14.03
C ASN A 58 -9.98 -15.31 -12.82
N TRP A 59 -8.65 -15.35 -12.93
CA TRP A 59 -7.74 -15.12 -11.80
C TRP A 59 -6.92 -13.85 -12.02
N ARG A 60 -6.85 -13.01 -10.99
CA ARG A 60 -6.02 -11.81 -10.97
C ARG A 60 -5.06 -11.87 -9.79
N LEU A 61 -3.79 -11.60 -10.07
CA LEU A 61 -2.75 -11.43 -9.06
C LEU A 61 -2.71 -9.96 -8.63
N LEU A 62 -2.57 -9.73 -7.34
CA LEU A 62 -2.53 -8.42 -6.70
C LEU A 62 -1.31 -8.37 -5.80
N ALA A 63 -0.50 -7.33 -5.89
CA ALA A 63 0.65 -7.16 -5.02
C ALA A 63 1.03 -5.69 -4.84
N ARG A 64 1.63 -5.38 -3.70
CA ARG A 64 2.28 -4.10 -3.43
C ARG A 64 3.49 -4.29 -2.53
N TYR A 65 4.52 -3.49 -2.76
CA TYR A 65 5.68 -3.36 -1.91
C TYR A 65 6.04 -1.88 -1.75
N ASN A 66 5.93 -1.37 -0.54
CA ASN A 66 6.21 0.02 -0.18
C ASN A 66 7.28 0.05 0.91
N HIS A 67 8.39 0.72 0.65
CA HIS A 67 9.58 0.72 1.49
C HIS A 67 10.13 2.13 1.70
N ASP A 68 10.49 2.43 2.93
CA ASP A 68 11.20 3.64 3.36
C ASP A 68 12.71 3.39 3.32
N LEU A 69 13.38 3.96 2.33
CA LEU A 69 14.82 3.85 2.11
C LEU A 69 15.62 4.67 3.12
N THR A 70 15.06 5.71 3.73
CA THR A 70 15.75 6.51 4.75
C THR A 70 15.97 5.70 6.02
N HIS A 71 15.00 4.85 6.38
CA HIS A 71 15.02 4.06 7.62
C HIS A 71 15.17 2.56 7.36
N HIS A 72 15.41 2.15 6.11
CA HIS A 72 15.47 0.75 5.68
C HIS A 72 14.28 -0.11 6.18
N GLN A 73 13.07 0.44 6.12
CA GLN A 73 11.88 -0.17 6.71
C GLN A 73 10.77 -0.42 5.68
N GLU A 74 10.18 -1.61 5.71
CA GLU A 74 8.98 -1.93 4.96
C GLU A 74 7.76 -1.23 5.57
N LEU A 75 7.14 -0.32 4.82
CA LEU A 75 5.93 0.38 5.27
C LEU A 75 4.69 -0.47 5.06
N GLU A 76 4.60 -1.12 3.89
CA GLU A 76 3.51 -2.01 3.54
C GLU A 76 3.93 -3.01 2.48
N ILE A 77 3.58 -4.27 2.71
CA ILE A 77 3.64 -5.32 1.71
C ILE A 77 2.32 -6.08 1.71
N PHE A 78 1.77 -6.32 0.53
CA PHE A 78 0.68 -7.29 0.40
C PHE A 78 0.79 -8.09 -0.87
N ALA A 79 0.21 -9.28 -0.82
CA ALA A 79 -0.02 -10.15 -1.95
C ALA A 79 -1.42 -10.74 -1.85
N GLY A 80 -2.08 -10.89 -2.99
CA GLY A 80 -3.43 -11.40 -3.03
C GLY A 80 -3.80 -12.00 -4.36
N LEU A 81 -4.83 -12.81 -4.32
CA LEU A 81 -5.45 -13.42 -5.48
C LEU A 81 -6.93 -13.08 -5.47
N GLU A 82 -7.44 -12.79 -6.65
CA GLU A 82 -8.84 -12.57 -6.88
C GLU A 82 -9.34 -13.54 -7.92
N TYR A 83 -10.47 -14.17 -7.63
CA TYR A 83 -11.23 -14.96 -8.57
C TYR A 83 -12.54 -14.25 -8.91
N SER A 84 -12.88 -14.18 -10.19
CA SER A 84 -14.12 -13.58 -10.69
C SER A 84 -14.90 -14.57 -11.55
N SER A 85 -16.18 -14.77 -11.22
CA SER A 85 -17.14 -15.58 -11.99
C SER A 85 -18.21 -14.67 -12.62
N CYS A 86 -19.26 -15.21 -13.24
CA CYS A 86 -20.38 -14.43 -13.79
C CYS A 86 -21.28 -13.77 -12.72
N CYS A 87 -21.29 -14.27 -11.48
CA CYS A 87 -22.22 -13.81 -10.43
C CYS A 87 -21.56 -13.45 -9.10
N TRP A 88 -20.28 -13.77 -8.91
CA TRP A 88 -19.56 -13.47 -7.67
C TRP A 88 -18.06 -13.27 -7.92
N ARG A 89 -17.41 -12.66 -6.92
CA ARG A 89 -15.97 -12.43 -6.84
C ARG A 89 -15.50 -12.86 -5.46
N ALA A 90 -14.37 -13.56 -5.39
CA ALA A 90 -13.69 -13.85 -4.13
C ALA A 90 -12.28 -13.26 -4.14
N SER A 91 -11.88 -12.68 -3.02
CA SER A 91 -10.55 -12.09 -2.86
C SER A 91 -9.91 -12.63 -1.59
N LEU A 92 -8.65 -13.01 -1.70
CA LEU A 92 -7.80 -13.39 -0.58
C LEU A 92 -6.55 -12.50 -0.62
N VAL A 93 -6.28 -11.77 0.44
CA VAL A 93 -5.13 -10.84 0.53
C VAL A 93 -4.41 -11.05 1.85
N ALA A 94 -3.12 -11.35 1.80
CA ALA A 94 -2.21 -11.29 2.94
C ALA A 94 -1.51 -9.92 2.92
N ARG A 95 -1.56 -9.20 4.04
CA ARG A 95 -0.96 -7.86 4.16
C ARG A 95 -0.16 -7.77 5.44
N ARG A 96 1.03 -7.19 5.36
CA ARG A 96 1.82 -6.71 6.48
C ARG A 96 2.01 -5.21 6.34
N TRP A 97 1.72 -4.45 7.38
CA TRP A 97 1.81 -2.98 7.36
C TRP A 97 2.34 -2.47 8.69
N VAL A 98 2.98 -1.30 8.66
CA VAL A 98 3.38 -0.58 9.86
C VAL A 98 2.15 0.08 10.47
N ASP A 99 1.89 -0.19 11.74
CA ASP A 99 0.86 0.50 12.50
C ASP A 99 1.44 1.80 13.06
N ARG A 100 1.07 2.93 12.46
CA ARG A 100 1.41 4.24 13.01
C ARG A 100 0.25 4.76 13.83
N ASP A 101 0.46 4.86 15.13
CA ASP A 101 -0.43 5.61 16.00
C ASP A 101 -0.07 7.10 15.87
N ASP A 102 -0.67 7.80 14.91
CA ASP A 102 -0.39 9.22 14.60
C ASP A 102 -0.82 10.18 15.73
N THR A 103 -1.37 9.67 16.84
CA THR A 103 -1.76 10.43 18.04
C THR A 103 -0.58 10.86 18.91
N PHE A 104 0.58 10.22 18.77
CA PHE A 104 1.78 10.56 19.54
C PHE A 104 2.98 10.69 18.61
N ILE A 105 3.78 11.74 18.77
CA ILE A 105 5.14 11.80 18.21
C ILE A 105 6.01 10.87 19.05
N VAL A 106 5.84 9.55 18.87
CA VAL A 106 6.73 8.54 19.46
C VAL A 106 7.88 8.34 18.48
N GLY A 107 9.11 8.29 18.99
CA GLY A 107 10.26 7.95 18.17
C GLY A 107 10.03 6.61 17.46
N ARG A 108 10.39 6.53 16.18
CA ARG A 108 10.18 5.36 15.30
C ARG A 108 10.83 4.05 15.78
N GLU A 109 11.56 4.05 16.89
CA GLU A 109 12.22 2.87 17.46
C GLU A 109 11.25 1.72 17.87
N LYS A 110 9.93 1.96 17.88
CA LYS A 110 8.91 0.93 18.13
C LYS A 110 7.75 0.97 17.14
N LEU A 111 8.04 0.96 15.84
CA LEU A 111 7.00 0.75 14.84
C LEU A 111 6.62 -0.73 14.81
N ASP A 112 5.48 -1.06 15.41
CA ASP A 112 4.93 -2.42 15.38
C ASP A 112 4.37 -2.73 13.99
N HIS A 113 4.77 -3.88 13.46
CA HIS A 113 4.18 -4.41 12.23
C HIS A 113 2.94 -5.22 12.58
N ARG A 114 1.83 -4.93 11.91
CA ARG A 114 0.66 -5.81 11.89
C ARG A 114 0.67 -6.66 10.64
N THR A 115 0.29 -7.92 10.80
CA THR A 115 0.07 -8.85 9.70
C THR A 115 -1.37 -9.35 9.77
N GLY A 116 -2.03 -9.47 8.62
CA GLY A 116 -3.41 -9.90 8.54
C GLY A 116 -3.68 -10.67 7.25
N LEU A 117 -4.59 -11.62 7.34
CA LEU A 117 -5.16 -12.33 6.21
C LEU A 117 -6.61 -11.89 6.05
N PHE A 118 -6.95 -11.43 4.85
CA PHE A 118 -8.26 -10.87 4.54
C PHE A 118 -8.91 -11.70 3.45
N PHE A 119 -10.12 -12.17 3.74
CA PHE A 119 -10.95 -12.89 2.78
C PHE A 119 -12.25 -12.13 2.57
N GLN A 120 -12.72 -12.10 1.33
CA GLN A 120 -13.97 -11.43 0.97
C GLN A 120 -14.64 -12.15 -0.19
N ILE A 121 -15.97 -12.29 -0.10
CA ILE A 121 -16.83 -12.67 -1.21
C ILE A 121 -17.77 -11.49 -1.51
N GLN A 122 -17.95 -11.19 -2.78
CA GLN A 122 -18.86 -10.16 -3.25
C GLN A 122 -19.73 -10.72 -4.37
N PHE A 123 -21.06 -10.56 -4.25
CA PHE A 123 -22.01 -10.95 -5.28
C PHE A 123 -22.23 -9.80 -6.27
N LYS A 124 -22.28 -10.12 -7.56
CA LYS A 124 -22.53 -9.15 -8.62
C LYS A 124 -24.00 -8.72 -8.61
N GLY A 125 -24.27 -7.44 -8.83
CA GLY A 125 -25.65 -6.88 -8.84
C GLY A 125 -26.22 -6.51 -7.47
N LEU A 126 -25.59 -6.94 -6.37
CA LEU A 126 -25.87 -6.43 -5.03
C LEU A 126 -24.83 -5.36 -4.73
N ALA A 127 -25.21 -4.09 -4.83
CA ALA A 127 -24.31 -2.94 -4.64
C ALA A 127 -23.64 -3.01 -3.25
N GLY A 128 -22.44 -3.56 -3.20
CA GLY A 128 -21.62 -3.67 -1.99
C GLY A 128 -20.35 -2.86 -2.15
N THR A 129 -20.45 -1.53 -2.23
CA THR A 129 -19.28 -0.64 -2.25
C THR A 129 -18.74 -0.46 -0.83
N GLY A 130 -17.41 -0.48 -0.64
CA GLY A 130 -16.77 -0.08 0.63
C GLY A 130 -16.30 -1.20 1.57
N THR A 131 -16.06 -2.40 1.06
CA THR A 131 -15.51 -3.51 1.86
C THR A 131 -14.01 -3.37 2.13
N ARG A 132 -13.51 -3.92 3.24
CA ARG A 132 -12.10 -3.81 3.68
C ARG A 132 -11.07 -4.23 2.61
N VAL A 133 -11.30 -5.32 1.87
CA VAL A 133 -10.34 -5.75 0.82
C VAL A 133 -10.33 -4.77 -0.34
N THR A 134 -11.50 -4.29 -0.77
CA THR A 134 -11.60 -3.27 -1.82
C THR A 134 -10.80 -2.02 -1.46
N ASN A 135 -10.90 -1.54 -0.21
CA ASN A 135 -10.16 -0.35 0.23
C ASN A 135 -8.64 -0.59 0.23
N ILE A 136 -8.19 -1.75 0.74
CA ILE A 136 -6.76 -2.14 0.69
C ILE A 136 -6.23 -2.09 -0.74
N LEU A 137 -6.99 -2.61 -1.70
CA LEU A 137 -6.55 -2.69 -3.09
C LEU A 137 -6.63 -1.34 -3.81
N SER A 138 -7.67 -0.53 -3.58
CA SER A 138 -7.82 0.78 -4.22
C SER A 138 -6.82 1.81 -3.70
N GLU A 139 -6.51 1.78 -2.40
CA GLU A 139 -5.47 2.62 -1.79
C GLU A 139 -4.07 2.08 -2.13
N GLY A 140 -3.95 0.76 -2.24
CA GLY A 140 -2.71 0.03 -2.46
C GLY A 140 -2.24 -0.06 -3.92
N ILE A 141 -3.11 0.06 -4.90
CA ILE A 141 -2.76 -0.10 -6.32
C ILE A 141 -3.36 1.07 -7.09
N TYR A 142 -2.51 1.98 -7.55
CA TYR A 142 -2.99 3.11 -8.33
C TYR A 142 -3.67 2.64 -9.62
N GLY A 143 -4.86 3.19 -9.90
CA GLY A 143 -5.67 2.81 -11.05
C GLY A 143 -6.45 1.51 -10.87
N TYR A 144 -6.32 0.83 -9.72
CA TYR A 144 -7.15 -0.33 -9.42
C TYR A 144 -8.60 0.10 -9.29
N GLN A 145 -9.41 -0.42 -10.19
CA GLN A 145 -10.85 -0.42 -10.07
C GLN A 145 -11.28 -1.86 -9.83
N PRO A 146 -12.17 -2.10 -8.85
CA PRO A 146 -12.92 -3.34 -8.84
C PRO A 146 -13.56 -3.48 -10.23
N PRO A 147 -13.50 -4.66 -10.88
CA PRO A 147 -14.12 -4.84 -12.18
C PRO A 147 -15.56 -4.34 -12.13
N GLU A 148 -15.84 -3.29 -12.91
CA GLU A 148 -17.20 -2.76 -13.02
C GLU A 148 -18.07 -3.80 -13.72
N PHE A 149 -19.33 -3.90 -13.28
CA PHE A 149 -20.31 -4.86 -13.78
C PHE A 149 -21.03 -4.30 -15.01
#